data_AF-A0A3B8MFA9-F1
#
_entry.id   AF-A0A3B8MFA9-F1
#
_cell.length_a   1.000
_cell.length_b   1.000
_cell.length_c   1.000
_cell.angle_alpha   90.00
_cell.angle_beta   90.00
_cell.angle_gamma   90.00
#
_symmetry.space_group_name_H-M   'P 1'
#
loop_
_entity.id
_entity.type
_entity.pdbx_description
1 polymer ?
#
loop_
_entity_poly.entity_id
_entity_poly.type
_entity_poly.pdbx_seq_one_letter_code
_entity_poly.pdbx_strand_id
1 'polypeptide(L)' 'MFKSIEDVETQFAAQGYIADRTLATTIYLAIALGKPIFLEGEPGVGKTEV' A
#
# COMPACT_ATOMS: atom_id res chain seq x y z
N MET A 1 4.31 11.98 1.43
CA MET A 1 3.30 11.56 2.44
C MET A 1 1.97 11.50 1.73
N PHE A 2 1.25 10.37 1.83
CA PHE A 2 -0.03 10.19 1.15
C PHE A 2 -1.11 11.10 1.75
N LYS A 3 -1.98 11.64 0.88
CA LYS A 3 -3.02 12.62 1.25
C LYS A 3 -4.40 11.98 1.45
N SER A 4 -4.63 10.80 0.87
CA SER A 4 -5.83 9.99 1.04
C SER A 4 -5.55 8.55 0.66
N ILE A 5 -6.55 7.68 0.76
CA ILE A 5 -6.45 6.28 0.34
C ILE A 5 -6.34 6.18 -1.20
N GLU A 6 -7.09 7.02 -1.93
CA GLU A 6 -7.04 7.10 -3.40
C GLU A 6 -5.68 7.58 -3.91
N ASP A 7 -5.00 8.42 -3.13
CA ASP A 7 -3.64 8.87 -3.42
C ASP A 7 -2.64 7.71 -3.32
N VAL A 8 -2.84 6.78 -2.38
CA VAL A 8 -2.03 5.54 -2.30
C VAL A 8 -2.27 4.67 -3.53
N GLU A 9 -3.53 4.40 -3.88
CA GLU A 9 -3.91 3.57 -5.05
C GLU A 9 -3.29 4.15 -6.33
N THR A 10 -3.41 5.47 -6.53
CA THR A 10 -2.91 6.17 -7.72
C THR A 10 -1.38 6.12 -7.80
N GLN A 11 -0.68 6.39 -6.69
CA GLN A 11 0.78 6.38 -6.68
C GLN A 11 1.36 4.98 -6.83
N PHE A 12 0.71 3.96 -6.26
CA PHE A 12 1.11 2.57 -6.42
C PHE A 12 0.91 2.10 -7.86
N ALA A 13 -0.26 2.40 -8.46
CA ALA A 13 -0.54 2.08 -9.85
C ALA A 13 0.46 2.73 -10.82
N ALA A 14 0.88 3.97 -10.55
CA ALA A 14 1.90 4.66 -11.34
C ALA A 14 3.28 3.96 -11.31
N GLN A 15 3.55 3.16 -10.28
CA GLN A 15 4.77 2.35 -10.14
C GLN A 15 4.56 0.89 -10.58
N GLY A 16 3.38 0.54 -11.12
CA GLY A 16 3.05 -0.82 -11.54
C GLY A 16 2.52 -1.73 -10.43
N TYR A 17 2.24 -1.19 -9.23
CA TYR A 17 1.65 -1.94 -8.12
C TYR A 17 0.13 -1.84 -8.11
N ILE A 18 -0.53 -2.99 -7.96
CA ILE A 18 -1.97 -3.03 -7.71
C ILE A 18 -2.17 -3.04 -6.19
N ALA A 19 -2.45 -1.87 -5.63
CA ALA A 19 -2.96 -1.76 -4.27
C ALA A 19 -4.49 -1.76 -4.33
N ASP A 20 -5.11 -2.86 -3.89
CA ASP A 20 -6.55 -2.83 -3.67
C ASP A 20 -6.91 -1.87 -2.53
N ARG A 21 -8.20 -1.57 -2.39
CA ARG A 21 -8.67 -0.62 -1.38
C ARG A 21 -8.26 -0.99 0.04
N THR A 22 -8.20 -2.27 0.35
CA THR A 22 -7.85 -2.79 1.68
C THR A 22 -6.38 -2.56 1.97
N LEU A 23 -5.51 -2.89 1.02
CA LEU A 23 -4.07 -2.67 1.11
C LEU A 23 -3.74 -1.18 1.17
N ALA A 24 -4.36 -0.37 0.30
CA ALA A 24 -4.20 1.08 0.29
C ALA A 24 -4.60 1.71 1.63
N THR A 25 -5.72 1.27 2.21
CA THR A 25 -6.16 1.73 3.55
C THR A 25 -5.15 1.34 4.63
N THR A 26 -4.64 0.11 4.58
CA THR A 26 -3.66 -0.40 5.54
C THR A 26 -2.36 0.40 5.49
N ILE A 27 -1.85 0.66 4.29
CA ILE A 27 -0.63 1.47 4.06
C ILE A 27 -0.83 2.90 4.53
N TYR A 28 -1.96 3.52 4.19
CA TYR A 28 -2.29 4.88 4.63
C TYR A 28 -2.28 5.00 6.15
N LEU A 29 -2.94 4.06 6.85
CA LEU A 29 -2.99 4.04 8.32
C LEU A 29 -1.63 3.74 8.95
N ALA A 30 -0.85 2.81 8.39
CA ALA A 30 0.49 2.49 8.86
C ALA A 30 1.39 3.73 8.91
N ILE A 31 1.38 4.50 7.81
CA ILE A 31 2.17 5.73 7.69
C ILE A 31 1.62 6.83 8.61
N ALA A 32 0.29 7.01 8.64
CA ALA A 32 -0.34 8.02 9.50
C ALA A 32 -0.12 7.76 11.00
N LEU A 33 -0.05 6.49 11.41
CA LEU A 33 0.14 6.07 12.80
C LEU A 33 1.61 5.82 13.16
N GLY A 34 2.54 5.88 12.20
CA GLY A 34 3.94 5.53 12.40
C GLY A 34 4.14 4.08 12.85
N LYS A 35 3.29 3.16 12.37
CA LYS A 35 3.33 1.73 12.74
C LYS A 35 3.82 0.88 11.56
N PRO A 36 4.73 -0.08 11.79
CA PRO A 36 5.15 -1.01 10.74
C PRO A 36 3.99 -1.95 10.38
N ILE A 37 4.00 -2.43 9.13
CA ILE A 37 3.08 -3.45 8.63
C ILE A 37 3.84 -4.69 8.20
N PHE A 38 3.20 -5.84 8.34
CA PHE A 38 3.67 -7.10 7.80
C PHE A 38 2.74 -7.51 6.65
N LEU A 39 3.31 -7.73 5.47
CA LEU A 39 2.56 -8.08 4.26
C LEU A 39 2.75 -9.58 3.97
N GLU A 40 1.68 -10.35 4.12
CA GLU A 40 1.61 -11.78 3.76
C GLU A 40 0.80 -12.00 2.46
N GLY A 41 1.09 -13.06 1.70
CA GLY A 41 0.36 -13.40 0.47
C GLY A 41 1.14 -14.29 -0.50
N GLU A 42 0.54 -14.66 -1.64
CA GLU A 42 1.13 -15.55 -2.66
C GLU A 42 2.28 -14.90 -3.45
N PRO A 43 3.36 -15.61 -3.81
CA PRO A 43 4.47 -15.07 -4.58
C PRO A 43 3.99 -14.30 -5.84
N GLY A 44 4.56 -13.12 -6.10
CA GLY A 44 4.22 -12.31 -7.28
C GLY A 44 3.17 -11.20 -7.08
N VAL A 45 2.64 -11.00 -5.87
CA VAL A 45 1.70 -9.89 -5.55
C VAL A 45 2.39 -8.59 -5.05
N GLY A 46 3.68 -8.40 -5.35
CA GLY A 46 4.40 -7.16 -5.00
C GLY A 46 4.85 -7.00 -3.54
N LYS A 47 4.83 -8.07 -2.72
CA LYS A 47 5.19 -8.02 -1.28
C LYS A 47 6.60 -7.51 -0.97
N THR A 48 7.53 -7.60 -1.91
CA THR A 48 8.94 -7.24 -1.70
C THR A 48 9.21 -5.76 -2.03
N GLU A 49 8.25 -5.09 -2.63
CA GLU A 49 8.46 -3.78 -3.27
C GLU A 49 7.66 -2.64 -2.61
N VAL A 50 6.97 -2.94 -1.50
CA VAL A 50 6.16 -2.00 -0.69
C VAL A 50 6.87 -1.65 0.61
#